data_AF-A0A7S4QLT1-F1
#
_entry.id   AF-A0A7S4QLT1-F1
#
_cell.length_a   1.000
_cell.length_b   1.000
_cell.length_c   1.000
_cell.angle_alpha   90.00
_cell.angle_beta   90.00
_cell.angle_gamma   90.00
#
_symmetry.space_group_name_H-M   'P 1'
#
loop_
_entity.id
_entity.type
_entity.pdbx_description
1 polymer ?
#
loop_
_entity_poly.entity_id
_entity_poly.type
_entity_poly.pdbx_seq_one_letter_code
_entity_poly.pdbx_strand_id
1 'polypeptide(L)'
;MAQDPRARAAQSDPSLEHPAAAGSKTVITHNDGYISGIKIYDIGILEDPVPGEKRGRGKQHLTSSYWIYDMGVFINRNFPQMQAMMRYAHERAAKFPGFDFRYFINVSNALFLKAEGEGLRTKDGRDFFLMACWLAMAAAEVDGFLHAKYSTDERAAQREAFYKKYLDPSVVWIPDEEDDTEFEALLGKFAVESCRIDMIPTVALERLGIHNELCALKFKDPTGWMRGGFDVSTRVDSMKRHFEAIHAKNTTEDHLAHLIWGFMAVTHVVAVFPKRNDLIDFESIRRSNLRAADTSTRALVGDGGFRAAGIRQSARRVPSDSGEEATTTPSSERGDSLVEAADSELVMPL
;
A
#
# COMPACT_ATOMS: atom_id res chain seq x y z
N MET A 1 -26.94 -41.82 54.87
CA MET A 1 -26.88 -40.50 55.54
C MET A 1 -25.59 -39.84 55.07
N ALA A 2 -25.56 -39.13 53.94
CA ALA A 2 -26.06 -37.77 53.72
C ALA A 2 -25.40 -36.74 54.65
N GLN A 3 -24.43 -35.97 54.14
CA GLN A 3 -24.34 -34.53 54.35
C GLN A 3 -23.48 -33.85 53.28
N ASP A 4 -23.96 -32.67 52.90
CA ASP A 4 -23.74 -31.83 51.72
C ASP A 4 -22.51 -30.89 51.90
N PRO A 5 -21.87 -30.43 50.80
CA PRO A 5 -20.71 -29.56 50.83
C PRO A 5 -21.13 -28.09 50.72
N ARG A 6 -20.66 -27.22 51.62
CA ARG A 6 -20.59 -25.76 51.39
C ARG A 6 -19.73 -25.07 52.45
N ALA A 7 -19.08 -24.01 52.00
CA ALA A 7 -18.30 -23.02 52.76
C ALA A 7 -16.86 -23.40 53.12
N ARG A 8 -15.94 -23.22 52.15
CA ARG A 8 -14.62 -22.66 52.47
C ARG A 8 -14.42 -21.37 51.70
N ALA A 9 -14.23 -20.32 52.49
CA ALA A 9 -13.94 -18.97 52.08
C ALA A 9 -12.64 -18.91 51.26
N ALA A 10 -12.68 -18.09 50.21
CA ALA A 10 -11.50 -17.65 49.50
C ALA A 10 -10.63 -16.82 50.45
N GLN A 11 -9.51 -17.39 50.90
CA GLN A 11 -8.38 -16.61 51.39
C GLN A 11 -7.60 -16.16 50.15
N SER A 12 -7.75 -14.89 49.80
CA SER A 12 -6.92 -14.22 48.81
C SER A 12 -5.50 -14.10 49.36
N ASP A 13 -4.57 -14.72 48.65
CA ASP A 13 -3.13 -14.58 48.83
C ASP A 13 -2.71 -13.10 48.68
N PRO A 14 -2.10 -12.45 49.69
CA PRO A 14 -1.74 -11.04 49.63
C PRO A 14 -0.40 -10.77 48.94
N SER A 15 0.11 -11.69 48.11
CA SER A 15 1.42 -11.56 47.44
C SER A 15 1.36 -11.10 45.96
N LEU A 16 0.19 -10.67 45.46
CA LEU A 16 0.06 -9.93 44.21
C LEU A 16 -0.06 -8.42 44.49
N GLU A 17 1.02 -7.84 45.02
CA GLU A 17 1.23 -6.40 44.89
C GLU A 17 1.47 -6.08 43.42
N HIS A 18 0.39 -5.66 42.76
CA HIS A 18 0.50 -4.87 41.54
C HIS A 18 1.43 -3.69 41.81
N PRO A 19 2.55 -3.54 41.09
CA PRO A 19 3.34 -2.33 41.22
C PRO A 19 2.45 -1.15 40.85
N ALA A 20 2.30 -0.26 41.83
CA ALA A 20 1.58 0.98 41.76
C ALA A 20 1.82 1.68 40.42
N ALA A 21 0.74 2.23 39.87
CA ALA A 21 0.69 3.06 38.68
C ALA A 21 1.99 3.84 38.49
N ALA A 22 2.83 3.38 37.55
CA ALA A 22 3.88 4.19 36.99
C ALA A 22 3.19 5.47 36.54
N GLY A 23 3.55 6.59 37.18
CA GLY A 23 2.85 7.85 37.06
C GLY A 23 2.46 8.13 35.63
N SER A 24 1.24 8.61 35.44
CA SER A 24 0.78 9.24 34.20
C SER A 24 1.88 10.18 33.72
N LYS A 25 2.79 9.68 32.88
CA LYS A 25 3.66 10.51 32.08
C LYS A 25 2.68 11.27 31.23
N THR A 26 2.49 12.54 31.52
CA THR A 26 1.75 13.46 30.67
C THR A 26 2.49 13.46 29.34
N VAL A 27 2.06 12.62 28.39
CA VAL A 27 2.69 12.47 27.06
C VAL A 27 2.31 13.66 26.17
N ILE A 28 1.32 14.44 26.58
CA ILE A 28 0.78 15.57 25.83
C ILE A 28 0.96 16.85 26.64
N THR A 29 2.08 17.51 26.42
CA THR A 29 2.14 18.97 26.54
C THR A 29 2.22 19.51 25.12
N HIS A 30 1.30 20.39 24.74
CA HIS A 30 1.47 21.25 23.56
C HIS A 30 2.75 22.05 23.77
N ASN A 31 3.85 21.57 23.21
CA ASN A 31 5.17 22.16 23.29
C ASN A 31 5.68 22.25 21.85
N ASP A 32 6.00 23.47 21.44
CA ASP A 32 6.43 23.80 20.07
C ASP A 32 7.72 23.06 19.67
N GLY A 33 8.45 22.48 20.63
CA GLY A 33 9.60 21.61 20.40
C GLY A 33 9.25 20.15 20.12
N TYR A 34 7.98 19.73 20.06
CA TYR A 34 7.60 18.44 19.47
C TYR A 34 7.50 18.57 17.95
N ILE A 35 7.83 17.51 17.22
CA ILE A 35 7.53 17.40 15.78
C ILE A 35 6.00 17.43 15.66
N SER A 36 5.48 18.64 15.45
CA SER A 36 4.09 19.01 15.70
C SER A 36 3.16 18.25 14.75
N GLY A 37 2.45 17.24 15.28
CA GLY A 37 1.46 16.47 14.53
C GLY A 37 1.82 15.00 14.25
N ILE A 38 3.07 14.58 14.43
CA ILE A 38 3.42 13.15 14.30
C ILE A 38 3.23 12.46 15.64
N LYS A 39 2.15 11.68 15.72
CA LYS A 39 1.84 10.84 16.88
C LYS A 39 1.66 9.40 16.45
N ILE A 40 2.14 8.50 17.30
CA ILE A 40 1.88 7.07 17.23
C ILE A 40 1.50 6.62 18.62
N TYR A 41 0.27 6.12 18.79
CA TYR A 41 -0.29 5.74 20.09
C TYR A 41 -0.26 6.89 21.10
N ASP A 42 -0.61 8.09 20.65
CA ASP A 42 -0.54 9.34 21.43
C ASP A 42 0.87 9.74 21.93
N ILE A 43 1.92 9.07 21.46
CA ILE A 43 3.32 9.42 21.74
C ILE A 43 3.86 10.30 20.62
N GLY A 44 4.41 11.46 20.96
CA GLY A 44 5.14 12.36 20.06
C GLY A 44 6.65 12.35 20.30
N ILE A 45 7.44 12.78 19.31
CA ILE A 45 8.89 12.99 19.42
C ILE A 45 9.18 14.49 19.58
N LEU A 46 10.06 14.83 20.52
CA LEU A 46 10.68 16.15 20.61
C LEU A 46 11.70 16.32 19.46
N GLU A 47 11.61 17.42 18.72
CA GLU A 47 12.66 17.89 17.82
C GLU A 47 13.97 18.00 18.61
N ASP A 48 15.08 17.54 18.01
CA ASP A 48 16.39 17.34 18.64
C ASP A 48 16.77 18.56 19.53
N PRO A 49 16.61 18.50 20.87
CA PRO A 49 16.85 19.65 21.72
C PRO A 49 18.34 19.81 22.08
N VAL A 50 19.14 18.76 21.80
CA VAL A 50 20.57 18.68 22.11
C VAL A 50 21.32 18.26 20.84
N PRO A 51 22.29 19.05 20.37
CA PRO A 51 23.13 18.68 19.22
C PRO A 51 23.79 17.31 19.43
N GLY A 52 23.40 16.32 18.63
CA GLY A 52 24.01 14.98 18.63
C GLY A 52 23.14 13.83 19.17
N GLU A 53 21.98 14.09 19.80
CA GLU A 53 21.09 13.02 20.28
C GLU A 53 20.32 12.28 19.15
N LYS A 54 20.29 12.83 17.92
CA LYS A 54 19.70 12.23 16.71
C LYS A 54 18.19 11.92 16.83
N ARG A 55 17.45 12.51 17.76
CA ARG A 55 15.99 12.35 17.85
C ARG A 55 15.32 12.99 16.64
N GLY A 56 14.32 12.31 16.09
CA GLY A 56 13.69 12.72 14.84
C GLY A 56 14.53 12.44 13.58
N ARG A 57 15.68 11.79 13.70
CA ARG A 57 16.47 11.27 12.55
C ARG A 57 16.13 9.82 12.21
N GLY A 58 15.28 9.19 13.03
CA GLY A 58 14.74 7.85 12.83
C GLY A 58 15.69 6.71 13.23
N LYS A 59 15.11 5.58 13.65
CA LYS A 59 15.86 4.36 14.02
C LYS A 59 15.91 3.36 12.87
N GLN A 60 16.95 3.48 12.03
CA GLN A 60 17.12 2.68 10.81
C GLN A 60 17.41 1.19 11.05
N HIS A 61 18.01 0.82 12.18
CA HIS A 61 18.27 -0.61 12.49
C HIS A 61 16.99 -1.41 12.80
N LEU A 62 15.85 -0.74 12.99
CA LEU A 62 14.53 -1.35 13.11
C LEU A 62 13.85 -1.51 11.74
N THR A 63 14.51 -1.10 10.66
CA THR A 63 14.07 -1.35 9.30
C THR A 63 14.58 -2.71 8.84
N SER A 64 13.68 -3.58 8.37
CA SER A 64 14.04 -4.92 7.91
C SER A 64 14.89 -4.86 6.63
N SER A 65 16.12 -5.37 6.68
CA SER A 65 16.99 -5.50 5.50
C SER A 65 16.40 -6.43 4.43
N TYR A 66 15.70 -7.49 4.84
CA TYR A 66 14.97 -8.37 3.93
C TYR A 66 13.91 -7.60 3.14
N TRP A 67 13.14 -6.77 3.82
CA TRP A 67 12.10 -5.98 3.16
C TRP A 67 12.68 -4.94 2.21
N ILE A 68 13.76 -4.24 2.60
CA ILE A 68 14.43 -3.26 1.72
C ILE A 68 14.94 -3.94 0.44
N TYR A 69 15.60 -5.08 0.58
CA TYR A 69 16.11 -5.84 -0.56
C TYR A 69 14.98 -6.35 -1.46
N ASP A 70 13.97 -7.03 -0.87
CA ASP A 70 12.82 -7.56 -1.60
C ASP A 70 12.05 -6.44 -2.33
N MET A 71 11.87 -5.28 -1.69
CA MET A 71 11.25 -4.11 -2.31
C MET A 71 12.10 -3.57 -3.47
N GLY A 72 13.42 -3.50 -3.33
CA GLY A 72 14.32 -3.06 -4.39
C GLY A 72 14.26 -3.97 -5.62
N VAL A 73 14.32 -5.28 -5.41
CA VAL A 73 14.17 -6.29 -6.48
C VAL A 73 12.78 -6.19 -7.11
N PHE A 74 11.75 -6.04 -6.28
CA PHE A 74 10.37 -5.91 -6.74
C PHE A 74 10.15 -4.68 -7.62
N ILE A 75 10.71 -3.53 -7.22
CA ILE A 75 10.68 -2.30 -8.02
C ILE A 75 11.37 -2.53 -9.36
N ASN A 76 12.55 -3.16 -9.37
CA ASN A 76 13.26 -3.46 -10.62
C ASN A 76 12.38 -4.27 -11.60
N ARG A 77 11.75 -5.33 -11.10
CA ARG A 77 10.89 -6.23 -11.89
C ARG A 77 9.59 -5.61 -12.37
N ASN A 78 9.07 -4.62 -11.66
CA ASN A 78 7.75 -4.04 -11.91
C ASN A 78 7.81 -2.55 -12.26
N PHE A 79 8.99 -2.07 -12.64
CA PHE A 79 9.22 -0.67 -12.93
C PHE A 79 8.28 -0.11 -14.02
N PRO A 80 8.01 -0.83 -15.14
CA PRO A 80 7.06 -0.36 -16.14
C PRO A 80 5.64 -0.16 -15.60
N GLN A 81 5.16 -1.05 -14.72
CA GLN A 81 3.84 -0.94 -14.10
C GLN A 81 3.79 0.23 -13.12
N MET A 82 4.83 0.41 -12.30
CA MET A 82 4.95 1.56 -11.39
C MET A 82 4.97 2.87 -12.17
N GLN A 83 5.75 2.95 -13.26
CA GLN A 83 5.80 4.12 -14.12
C GLN A 83 4.42 4.44 -14.75
N ALA A 84 3.68 3.42 -15.20
CA ALA A 84 2.32 3.62 -15.72
C ALA A 84 1.35 4.15 -14.65
N MET A 85 1.41 3.61 -13.41
CA MET A 85 0.64 4.11 -12.28
C MET A 85 1.00 5.57 -11.94
N MET A 86 2.29 5.91 -11.98
CA MET A 86 2.78 7.28 -11.74
C MET A 86 2.28 8.26 -12.80
N ARG A 87 2.36 7.92 -14.09
CA ARG A 87 1.83 8.77 -15.17
C ARG A 87 0.35 9.03 -14.97
N TYR A 88 -0.42 7.98 -14.74
CA TYR A 88 -1.86 8.07 -14.54
C TYR A 88 -2.23 8.97 -13.34
N ALA A 89 -1.55 8.79 -12.20
CA ALA A 89 -1.77 9.59 -11.00
C ALA A 89 -1.41 11.06 -11.24
N HIS A 90 -0.25 11.32 -11.83
CA HIS A 90 0.28 12.66 -12.09
C HIS A 90 -0.62 13.47 -13.03
N GLU A 91 -0.97 12.92 -14.20
CA GLU A 91 -1.82 13.58 -15.20
C GLU A 91 -3.20 13.93 -14.63
N ARG A 92 -3.76 13.04 -13.81
CA ARG A 92 -5.06 13.26 -13.18
C ARG A 92 -4.98 14.26 -12.04
N ALA A 93 -3.90 14.26 -11.27
CA ALA A 93 -3.71 15.19 -10.18
C ALA A 93 -3.54 16.64 -10.65
N ALA A 94 -2.99 16.85 -11.84
CA ALA A 94 -2.94 18.17 -12.50
C ALA A 94 -4.34 18.74 -12.76
N LYS A 95 -5.33 17.88 -13.06
CA LYS A 95 -6.73 18.27 -13.26
C LYS A 95 -7.54 18.30 -11.95
N PHE A 96 -7.18 17.45 -11.00
CA PHE A 96 -7.92 17.23 -9.75
C PHE A 96 -6.94 17.14 -8.56
N PRO A 97 -6.66 18.25 -7.86
CA PRO A 97 -5.74 18.25 -6.73
C PRO A 97 -6.08 17.20 -5.68
N GLY A 98 -5.07 16.43 -5.24
CA GLY A 98 -5.21 15.33 -4.27
C GLY A 98 -5.73 14.01 -4.85
N PHE A 99 -5.97 13.92 -6.16
CA PHE A 99 -6.39 12.68 -6.81
C PHE A 99 -5.35 11.57 -6.67
N ASP A 100 -4.07 11.88 -6.83
CA ASP A 100 -2.96 10.93 -6.75
C ASP A 100 -2.88 10.26 -5.38
N PHE A 101 -2.97 11.02 -4.28
CA PHE A 101 -3.03 10.43 -2.93
C PHE A 101 -4.18 9.43 -2.82
N ARG A 102 -5.40 9.84 -3.21
CA ARG A 102 -6.59 8.97 -3.17
C ARG A 102 -6.42 7.74 -4.06
N TYR A 103 -5.84 7.90 -5.24
CA TYR A 103 -5.57 6.82 -6.18
C TYR A 103 -4.61 5.81 -5.56
N PHE A 104 -3.45 6.25 -5.08
CA PHE A 104 -2.45 5.35 -4.51
C PHE A 104 -2.97 4.60 -3.28
N ILE A 105 -3.67 5.27 -2.35
CA ILE A 105 -4.26 4.60 -1.18
C ILE A 105 -5.34 3.59 -1.57
N ASN A 106 -6.23 3.94 -2.50
CA ASN A 106 -7.29 3.02 -2.93
C ASN A 106 -6.72 1.78 -3.62
N VAL A 107 -5.73 1.96 -4.52
CA VAL A 107 -5.10 0.83 -5.21
C VAL A 107 -4.26 0.02 -4.23
N SER A 108 -3.57 0.66 -3.29
CA SER A 108 -2.84 -0.01 -2.20
C SER A 108 -3.77 -0.92 -1.40
N ASN A 109 -4.91 -0.38 -0.93
CA ASN A 109 -5.90 -1.15 -0.17
C ASN A 109 -6.47 -2.31 -1.00
N ALA A 110 -6.81 -2.05 -2.27
CA ALA A 110 -7.32 -3.09 -3.16
C ALA A 110 -6.32 -4.25 -3.33
N LEU A 111 -5.04 -3.95 -3.60
CA LEU A 111 -4.00 -4.97 -3.76
C LEU A 111 -3.67 -5.67 -2.44
N PHE A 112 -3.72 -4.97 -1.31
CA PHE A 112 -3.60 -5.56 0.02
C PHE A 112 -4.69 -6.61 0.27
N LEU A 113 -5.95 -6.32 -0.08
CA LEU A 113 -7.05 -7.30 0.02
C LEU A 113 -6.85 -8.50 -0.92
N LYS A 114 -6.24 -8.30 -2.11
CA LYS A 114 -5.85 -9.43 -2.98
C LYS A 114 -4.82 -10.32 -2.32
N ALA A 115 -3.78 -9.71 -1.76
CA ALA A 115 -2.69 -10.40 -1.09
C ALA A 115 -3.18 -11.20 0.13
N GLU A 116 -4.08 -10.61 0.91
CA GLU A 116 -4.75 -11.27 2.03
C GLU A 116 -5.56 -12.48 1.56
N GLY A 117 -6.34 -12.34 0.47
CA GLY A 117 -7.13 -13.44 -0.09
C GLY A 117 -6.29 -14.63 -0.58
N GLU A 118 -5.07 -14.40 -1.04
CA GLU A 118 -4.09 -15.45 -1.38
C GLU A 118 -3.23 -15.88 -0.16
N GLY A 119 -3.49 -15.33 1.04
CA GLY A 119 -2.82 -15.63 2.29
C GLY A 119 -1.32 -15.38 2.30
N LEU A 120 -0.80 -14.56 1.39
CA LEU A 120 0.65 -14.35 1.17
C LEU A 120 1.44 -15.66 0.91
N ARG A 121 0.75 -16.73 0.49
CA ARG A 121 1.34 -18.06 0.29
C ARG A 121 1.90 -18.25 -1.11
N THR A 122 1.34 -17.55 -2.08
CA THR A 122 1.71 -17.60 -3.50
C THR A 122 2.70 -16.48 -3.84
N LYS A 123 3.38 -16.62 -4.98
CA LYS A 123 4.22 -15.53 -5.52
C LYS A 123 3.38 -14.27 -5.78
N ASP A 124 2.26 -14.39 -6.49
CA ASP A 124 1.40 -13.25 -6.79
C ASP A 124 0.81 -12.60 -5.54
N GLY A 125 0.45 -13.38 -4.51
CA GLY A 125 0.00 -12.84 -3.23
C GLY A 125 1.05 -11.94 -2.59
N ARG A 126 2.33 -12.34 -2.65
CA ARG A 126 3.46 -11.53 -2.18
C ARG A 126 3.72 -10.32 -3.08
N ASP A 127 3.62 -10.47 -4.40
CA ASP A 127 3.78 -9.37 -5.35
C ASP A 127 2.68 -8.32 -5.18
N PHE A 128 1.42 -8.72 -4.98
CA PHE A 128 0.32 -7.82 -4.64
C PHE A 128 0.59 -7.07 -3.34
N PHE A 129 1.15 -7.76 -2.33
CA PHE A 129 1.50 -7.15 -1.05
C PHE A 129 2.63 -6.12 -1.19
N LEU A 130 3.68 -6.43 -1.95
CA LEU A 130 4.79 -5.51 -2.20
C LEU A 130 4.35 -4.31 -3.05
N MET A 131 3.50 -4.51 -4.07
CA MET A 131 2.92 -3.39 -4.81
C MET A 131 2.01 -2.55 -3.92
N ALA A 132 1.21 -3.16 -3.05
CA ALA A 132 0.38 -2.43 -2.09
C ALA A 132 1.25 -1.59 -1.14
N CYS A 133 2.36 -2.15 -0.65
CA CYS A 133 3.34 -1.44 0.15
C CYS A 133 3.93 -0.26 -0.62
N TRP A 134 4.43 -0.47 -1.84
CA TRP A 134 5.00 0.59 -2.67
C TRP A 134 3.98 1.71 -2.93
N LEU A 135 2.71 1.39 -3.19
CA LEU A 135 1.65 2.37 -3.36
C LEU A 135 1.35 3.15 -2.07
N ALA A 136 1.39 2.52 -0.90
CA ALA A 136 1.27 3.23 0.38
C ALA A 136 2.47 4.17 0.59
N MET A 137 3.67 3.75 0.19
CA MET A 137 4.86 4.61 0.22
C MET A 137 4.75 5.78 -0.78
N ALA A 138 4.26 5.53 -2.00
CA ALA A 138 3.99 6.57 -3.00
C ALA A 138 2.93 7.57 -2.51
N ALA A 139 1.90 7.09 -1.81
CA ALA A 139 0.93 7.97 -1.17
C ALA A 139 1.59 8.91 -0.15
N ALA A 140 2.64 8.47 0.57
CA ALA A 140 3.35 9.31 1.54
C ALA A 140 4.17 10.41 0.88
N GLU A 141 4.60 10.23 -0.37
CA GLU A 141 5.31 11.25 -1.16
C GLU A 141 4.38 12.37 -1.61
N VAL A 142 3.12 12.04 -1.89
CA VAL A 142 2.16 12.96 -2.51
C VAL A 142 1.05 13.43 -1.58
N ASP A 143 1.04 12.97 -0.33
CA ASP A 143 0.01 13.37 0.62
C ASP A 143 0.11 14.83 1.04
N GLY A 144 -1.02 15.35 1.50
CA GLY A 144 -1.10 16.65 2.19
C GLY A 144 -0.98 16.51 3.70
N PHE A 145 -0.46 15.40 4.22
CA PHE A 145 -0.29 15.26 5.67
C PHE A 145 0.72 16.31 6.12
N LEU A 146 0.35 17.06 7.16
CA LEU A 146 1.12 18.19 7.66
C LEU A 146 2.33 17.65 8.42
N HIS A 147 3.37 17.29 7.66
CA HIS A 147 4.65 16.92 8.20
C HIS A 147 5.37 18.22 8.58
N ALA A 148 5.23 18.65 9.84
CA ALA A 148 5.71 19.96 10.33
C ALA A 148 7.17 20.29 10.01
N LYS A 149 7.99 19.28 9.70
CA LYS A 149 9.37 19.45 9.22
C LYS A 149 9.47 20.17 7.86
N TYR A 150 8.46 20.04 7.00
CA TYR A 150 8.50 20.56 5.64
C TYR A 150 7.39 21.59 5.43
N SER A 151 7.76 22.72 4.85
CA SER A 151 6.82 23.70 4.31
C SER A 151 6.01 23.12 3.15
N THR A 152 4.89 23.76 2.82
CA THR A 152 4.07 23.40 1.66
C THR A 152 4.88 23.38 0.36
N ASP A 153 5.80 24.33 0.19
CA ASP A 153 6.64 24.45 -1.00
C ASP A 153 7.68 23.32 -1.06
N GLU A 154 8.29 22.95 0.07
CA GLU A 154 9.19 21.80 0.14
C GLU A 154 8.45 20.49 -0.15
N ARG A 155 7.21 20.32 0.35
CA ARG A 155 6.37 19.17 0.03
C ARG A 155 6.02 19.11 -1.46
N ALA A 156 5.69 20.26 -2.06
CA ALA A 156 5.47 20.34 -3.50
C ALA A 156 6.73 19.95 -4.29
N ALA A 157 7.90 20.46 -3.89
CA ALA A 157 9.18 20.11 -4.53
C ALA A 157 9.53 18.62 -4.38
N GLN A 158 9.30 18.03 -3.20
CA GLN A 158 9.48 16.59 -2.95
C GLN A 158 8.57 15.75 -3.83
N ARG A 159 7.29 16.12 -3.92
CA ARG A 159 6.31 15.47 -4.80
C ARG A 159 6.75 15.49 -6.26
N GLU A 160 7.19 16.64 -6.76
CA GLU A 160 7.70 16.75 -8.13
C GLU A 160 8.98 15.95 -8.35
N ALA A 161 9.90 15.95 -7.38
CA ALA A 161 11.11 15.13 -7.44
C ALA A 161 10.78 13.63 -7.48
N PHE A 162 9.79 13.19 -6.71
CA PHE A 162 9.28 11.81 -6.73
C PHE A 162 8.70 11.44 -8.10
N TYR A 163 7.86 12.29 -8.70
CA TYR A 163 7.35 12.07 -10.06
C TYR A 163 8.47 12.00 -11.09
N LYS A 164 9.40 12.97 -11.06
CA LYS A 164 10.54 12.99 -11.96
C LYS A 164 11.31 11.67 -11.89
N LYS A 165 11.58 11.16 -10.69
CA LYS A 165 12.32 9.90 -10.49
C LYS A 165 11.75 8.72 -11.27
N TYR A 166 10.42 8.59 -11.30
CA TYR A 166 9.73 7.48 -11.99
C TYR A 166 9.38 7.77 -13.45
N LEU A 167 9.22 9.04 -13.82
CA LEU A 167 8.81 9.46 -15.16
C LEU A 167 9.99 9.82 -16.08
N ASP A 168 11.19 9.99 -15.52
CA ASP A 168 12.38 10.34 -16.28
C ASP A 168 12.75 9.19 -17.24
N PRO A 169 12.75 9.44 -18.56
CA PRO A 169 13.09 8.43 -19.55
C PRO A 169 14.56 8.04 -19.52
N SER A 170 15.44 8.78 -18.83
CA SER A 170 16.85 8.40 -18.63
C SER A 170 17.05 7.40 -17.50
N VAL A 171 16.06 7.25 -16.61
CA VAL A 171 15.97 6.17 -15.63
C VAL A 171 15.40 4.94 -16.35
N VAL A 172 16.07 4.52 -17.43
CA VAL A 172 15.64 3.43 -18.29
C VAL A 172 15.73 2.12 -17.51
N TRP A 173 14.61 1.42 -17.40
CA TRP A 173 14.62 -0.03 -17.26
C TRP A 173 15.03 -0.60 -18.63
N ILE A 174 16.20 -1.21 -18.73
CA ILE A 174 16.67 -1.83 -19.96
C ILE A 174 15.96 -3.19 -20.03
N PRO A 175 15.03 -3.41 -20.99
CA PRO A 175 14.17 -4.60 -21.02
C PRO A 175 14.90 -5.94 -21.15
N ASP A 176 16.18 -5.91 -21.49
CA ASP A 176 17.03 -7.07 -21.79
C ASP A 176 18.18 -7.25 -20.79
N GLU A 177 18.17 -6.57 -19.63
CA GLU A 177 18.97 -7.00 -18.47
C GLU A 177 18.27 -8.18 -17.77
N GLU A 178 18.03 -9.26 -18.50
CA GLU A 178 17.85 -10.55 -17.83
C GLU A 178 19.16 -10.86 -17.10
N ASP A 179 19.06 -11.43 -15.89
CA ASP A 179 20.25 -11.77 -15.10
C ASP A 179 21.16 -12.68 -15.95
N ASP A 180 22.31 -12.14 -16.37
CA ASP A 180 23.26 -12.84 -17.23
C ASP A 180 23.86 -13.99 -16.44
N THR A 181 23.32 -15.20 -16.65
CA THR A 181 23.70 -16.40 -15.91
C THR A 181 25.20 -16.72 -16.00
N GLU A 182 25.88 -16.31 -17.08
CA GLU A 182 27.34 -16.47 -17.20
C GLU A 182 28.06 -15.46 -16.29
N PHE A 183 27.60 -14.20 -16.30
CA PHE A 183 28.13 -13.15 -15.42
C PHE A 183 27.84 -13.42 -13.93
N GLU A 184 26.65 -13.91 -13.59
CA GLU A 184 26.31 -14.35 -12.23
C GLU A 184 27.23 -15.48 -11.75
N ALA A 185 27.53 -16.45 -12.62
CA ALA A 185 28.46 -17.53 -12.28
C ALA A 185 29.88 -16.99 -12.01
N LEU A 186 30.31 -15.95 -12.74
CA LEU A 186 31.57 -15.23 -12.49
C LEU A 186 31.55 -14.47 -11.15
N LEU A 187 30.43 -13.84 -10.79
CA LEU A 187 30.27 -13.14 -9.52
C LEU A 187 30.19 -14.09 -8.32
N GLY A 188 29.73 -15.33 -8.53
CA GLY A 188 29.67 -16.38 -7.53
C GLY A 188 28.86 -15.96 -6.30
N LYS A 189 29.47 -15.97 -5.11
CA LYS A 189 28.78 -15.58 -3.86
C LYS A 189 28.37 -14.11 -3.78
N PHE A 190 28.81 -13.28 -4.72
CA PHE A 190 28.48 -11.86 -4.81
C PHE A 190 27.42 -11.57 -5.87
N ALA A 191 26.96 -12.59 -6.61
CA ALA A 191 25.80 -12.47 -7.48
C ALA A 191 24.56 -12.14 -6.61
N VAL A 192 23.88 -11.06 -6.96
CA VAL A 192 22.64 -10.60 -6.32
C VAL A 192 21.67 -10.23 -7.42
N GLU A 193 20.38 -10.44 -7.17
CA GLU A 193 19.33 -10.05 -8.11
C GLU A 193 19.40 -8.53 -8.34
N SER A 194 19.23 -8.12 -9.59
CA SER A 194 19.16 -6.72 -9.97
C SER A 194 18.05 -6.00 -9.16
N CYS A 195 18.43 -4.95 -8.44
CA CYS A 195 17.55 -4.25 -7.51
C CYS A 195 17.65 -2.73 -7.62
N ARG A 196 16.53 -2.04 -7.38
CA ARG A 196 16.40 -0.59 -7.45
C ARG A 196 16.08 0.01 -6.08
N ILE A 197 16.97 -0.22 -5.11
CA ILE A 197 16.86 0.36 -3.76
C ILE A 197 16.87 1.89 -3.83
N ASP A 198 17.63 2.45 -4.78
CA ASP A 198 17.66 3.87 -5.10
C ASP A 198 16.26 4.42 -5.41
N MET A 199 15.34 3.58 -5.89
CA MET A 199 13.99 3.97 -6.29
C MET A 199 12.98 4.00 -5.15
N ILE A 200 13.26 3.39 -4.00
CA ILE A 200 12.32 3.37 -2.86
C ILE A 200 11.92 4.81 -2.45
N PRO A 201 10.62 5.09 -2.21
CA PRO A 201 10.15 6.41 -1.80
C PRO A 201 10.80 6.90 -0.50
N THR A 202 11.50 8.04 -0.57
CA THR A 202 12.34 8.59 0.49
C THR A 202 11.56 9.18 1.65
N VAL A 203 10.46 9.89 1.40
CA VAL A 203 9.61 10.46 2.47
C VAL A 203 8.96 9.33 3.27
N ALA A 204 8.57 8.25 2.60
CA ALA A 204 8.03 7.07 3.26
C ALA A 204 9.04 6.42 4.21
N LEU A 205 10.31 6.29 3.78
CA LEU A 205 11.40 5.77 4.63
C LEU A 205 11.71 6.69 5.81
N GLU A 206 11.63 8.00 5.62
CA GLU A 206 11.79 8.97 6.70
C GLU A 206 10.69 8.81 7.76
N ARG A 207 9.42 8.79 7.34
CA ARG A 207 8.28 8.58 8.23
C ARG A 207 8.35 7.24 8.96
N LEU A 208 8.78 6.19 8.27
CA LEU A 208 9.03 4.89 8.89
C LEU A 208 10.16 4.97 9.94
N GLY A 209 11.22 5.72 9.67
CA GLY A 209 12.31 5.96 10.61
C GLY A 209 11.82 6.62 11.91
N ILE A 210 11.00 7.67 11.77
CA ILE A 210 10.36 8.37 12.90
C ILE A 210 9.40 7.42 13.63
N HIS A 211 8.63 6.61 12.89
CA HIS A 211 7.73 5.60 13.45
C HIS A 211 8.47 4.55 14.30
N ASN A 212 9.60 4.07 13.80
CA ASN A 212 10.49 3.14 14.50
C ASN A 212 11.06 3.74 15.78
N GLU A 213 11.39 5.03 15.76
CA GLU A 213 11.85 5.76 16.94
C GLU A 213 10.75 5.85 18.02
N LEU A 214 9.52 6.19 17.62
CA LEU A 214 8.35 6.21 18.51
C LEU A 214 8.04 4.82 19.09
N CYS A 215 8.10 3.78 18.27
CA CYS A 215 7.96 2.40 18.74
C CYS A 215 9.02 2.04 19.79
N ALA A 216 10.26 2.47 19.61
CA ALA A 216 11.34 2.21 20.56
C ALA A 216 11.22 2.97 21.88
N LEU A 217 10.43 4.03 21.95
CA LEU A 217 10.07 4.69 23.21
C LEU A 217 8.93 3.95 23.92
N LYS A 218 8.01 3.35 23.16
CA LYS A 218 6.85 2.61 23.68
C LYS A 218 7.22 1.23 24.23
N PHE A 219 8.02 0.47 23.47
CA PHE A 219 8.25 -0.94 23.75
C PHE A 219 9.57 -1.14 24.50
N LYS A 220 9.52 -1.98 25.56
CA LYS A 220 10.72 -2.41 26.30
C LYS A 220 11.73 -3.11 25.37
N ASP A 221 11.22 -3.86 24.40
CA ASP A 221 12.00 -4.52 23.35
C ASP A 221 11.42 -4.20 21.96
N PRO A 222 11.90 -3.15 21.28
CA PRO A 222 11.40 -2.76 19.95
C PRO A 222 11.81 -3.73 18.83
N THR A 223 12.70 -4.67 19.13
CA THR A 223 13.21 -5.68 18.19
C THR A 223 12.54 -7.05 18.35
N GLY A 224 11.61 -7.19 19.31
CA GLY A 224 10.95 -8.47 19.61
C GLY A 224 10.28 -9.08 18.38
N TRP A 225 9.63 -8.26 17.55
CA TRP A 225 9.00 -8.71 16.32
C TRP A 225 9.99 -9.25 15.27
N MET A 226 11.22 -8.72 15.23
CA MET A 226 12.27 -9.18 14.31
C MET A 226 12.90 -10.50 14.74
N ARG A 227 12.86 -10.82 16.04
CA ARG A 227 13.46 -12.06 16.58
C ARG A 227 12.46 -13.20 16.79
N GLY A 228 11.21 -12.88 17.13
CA GLY A 228 10.18 -13.88 17.46
C GLY A 228 9.04 -13.98 16.44
N GLY A 229 8.94 -13.01 15.53
CA GLY A 229 7.80 -12.83 14.65
C GLY A 229 6.50 -12.51 15.40
N PHE A 230 5.40 -12.57 14.68
CA PHE A 230 4.03 -12.47 15.18
C PHE A 230 3.10 -13.18 14.21
N ASP A 231 1.92 -13.58 14.66
CA ASP A 231 0.92 -14.19 13.76
C ASP A 231 0.41 -13.11 12.79
N VAL A 232 0.53 -13.38 11.49
CA VAL A 232 0.34 -12.39 10.42
C VAL A 232 -1.08 -11.81 10.43
N SER A 233 -2.11 -12.60 10.74
CA SER A 233 -3.50 -12.14 10.86
C SER A 233 -3.67 -10.93 11.78
N THR A 234 -3.01 -10.94 12.94
CA THR A 234 -3.09 -9.85 13.92
C THR A 234 -2.57 -8.53 13.35
N ARG A 235 -1.60 -8.60 12.43
CA ARG A 235 -1.03 -7.43 11.78
C ARG A 235 -1.88 -6.97 10.60
N VAL A 236 -2.46 -7.90 9.84
CA VAL A 236 -3.44 -7.62 8.77
C VAL A 236 -4.63 -6.84 9.34
N ASP A 237 -5.19 -7.26 10.47
CA ASP A 237 -6.29 -6.54 11.14
C ASP A 237 -5.88 -5.12 11.54
N SER A 238 -4.67 -4.94 12.07
CA SER A 238 -4.15 -3.62 12.37
C SER A 238 -4.03 -2.75 11.12
N MET A 239 -3.57 -3.31 10.00
CA MET A 239 -3.43 -2.58 8.74
C MET A 239 -4.79 -2.16 8.18
N LYS A 240 -5.81 -3.03 8.23
CA LYS A 240 -7.18 -2.68 7.82
C LYS A 240 -7.72 -1.46 8.55
N ARG A 241 -7.54 -1.40 9.88
CA ARG A 241 -7.96 -0.22 10.67
C ARG A 241 -7.25 1.06 10.23
N HIS A 242 -5.97 0.98 9.86
CA HIS A 242 -5.25 2.16 9.37
C HIS A 242 -5.69 2.58 7.96
N PHE A 243 -6.02 1.64 7.07
CA PHE A 243 -6.68 1.98 5.81
C PHE A 243 -8.03 2.67 6.04
N GLU A 244 -8.87 2.13 6.92
CA GLU A 244 -10.15 2.75 7.29
C GLU A 244 -9.97 4.16 7.86
N ALA A 245 -9.01 4.33 8.76
CA ALA A 245 -8.71 5.62 9.37
C ALA A 245 -8.23 6.66 8.34
N ILE A 246 -7.38 6.25 7.37
CA ILE A 246 -6.96 7.13 6.27
C ILE A 246 -8.15 7.55 5.41
N HIS A 247 -9.02 6.60 5.04
CA HIS A 247 -10.23 6.92 4.26
C HIS A 247 -11.20 7.83 5.03
N ALA A 248 -11.28 7.66 6.35
CA ALA A 248 -12.03 8.53 7.26
C ALA A 248 -11.35 9.89 7.50
N LYS A 249 -10.17 10.14 6.91
CA LYS A 249 -9.34 11.33 7.14
C LYS A 249 -9.03 11.55 8.62
N ASN A 250 -8.86 10.47 9.37
CA ASN A 250 -8.43 10.56 10.74
C ASN A 250 -6.96 11.02 10.80
N THR A 251 -6.71 12.11 11.51
CA THR A 251 -5.38 12.71 11.68
C THR A 251 -4.85 12.58 13.10
N THR A 252 -5.47 11.76 13.95
CA THR A 252 -5.00 11.55 15.33
C THR A 252 -3.63 10.90 15.41
N GLU A 253 -3.27 10.11 14.40
CA GLU A 253 -1.98 9.43 14.29
C GLU A 253 -1.48 9.46 12.83
N ASP A 254 -0.18 9.17 12.65
CA ASP A 254 0.38 8.91 11.33
C ASP A 254 0.02 7.49 10.84
N HIS A 255 -1.23 7.32 10.41
CA HIS A 255 -1.74 6.02 9.94
C HIS A 255 -1.00 5.48 8.71
N LEU A 256 -0.41 6.35 7.88
CA LEU A 256 0.33 5.90 6.72
C LEU A 256 1.69 5.30 7.11
N ALA A 257 2.37 5.89 8.09
CA ALA A 257 3.58 5.30 8.67
C ALA A 257 3.28 3.94 9.35
N HIS A 258 2.13 3.83 10.03
CA HIS A 258 1.67 2.54 10.56
C HIS A 258 1.45 1.48 9.48
N LEU A 259 0.86 1.85 8.34
CA LEU A 259 0.69 0.95 7.19
C LEU A 259 2.04 0.50 6.64
N ILE A 260 2.94 1.43 6.36
CA ILE A 260 4.28 1.15 5.82
C ILE A 260 5.05 0.22 6.77
N TRP A 261 4.99 0.49 8.08
CA TRP A 261 5.58 -0.39 9.08
C TRP A 261 4.93 -1.78 9.09
N GLY A 262 3.61 -1.85 8.96
CA GLY A 262 2.86 -3.11 8.85
C GLY A 262 3.29 -3.94 7.65
N PHE A 263 3.41 -3.33 6.47
CA PHE A 263 3.93 -3.99 5.27
C PHE A 263 5.35 -4.51 5.48
N MET A 264 6.27 -3.66 5.94
CA MET A 264 7.65 -4.05 6.24
C MET A 264 7.71 -5.25 7.21
N ALA A 265 6.96 -5.16 8.31
CA ALA A 265 7.00 -6.15 9.36
C ALA A 265 6.42 -7.50 8.89
N VAL A 266 5.32 -7.50 8.15
CA VAL A 266 4.74 -8.72 7.57
C VAL A 266 5.68 -9.35 6.54
N THR A 267 6.27 -8.57 5.63
CA THR A 267 7.25 -9.08 4.66
C THR A 267 8.42 -9.76 5.38
N HIS A 268 8.98 -9.11 6.40
CA HIS A 268 10.04 -9.70 7.22
C HIS A 268 9.60 -11.00 7.89
N VAL A 269 8.44 -11.03 8.55
CA VAL A 269 7.97 -12.21 9.28
C VAL A 269 7.68 -13.37 8.34
N VAL A 270 7.09 -13.13 7.17
CA VAL A 270 6.84 -14.17 6.18
C VAL A 270 8.15 -14.74 5.62
N ALA A 271 9.18 -13.90 5.44
CA ALA A 271 10.49 -14.33 4.98
C ALA A 271 11.29 -15.11 6.05
N VAL A 272 11.33 -14.62 7.29
CA VAL A 272 12.20 -15.16 8.36
C VAL A 272 11.50 -16.23 9.20
N PHE A 273 10.20 -16.08 9.44
CA PHE A 273 9.39 -16.96 10.28
C PHE A 273 8.15 -17.47 9.54
N PRO A 274 8.29 -18.21 8.42
CA PRO A 274 7.15 -18.60 7.57
C PRO A 274 6.04 -19.37 8.31
N LYS A 275 6.38 -20.09 9.40
CA LYS A 275 5.40 -20.78 10.27
C LYS A 275 4.43 -19.83 11.01
N ARG A 276 4.76 -18.54 11.09
CA ARG A 276 3.89 -17.49 11.65
C ARG A 276 2.87 -16.95 10.65
N ASN A 277 2.97 -17.32 9.38
CA ASN A 277 1.92 -17.00 8.41
C ASN A 277 0.71 -17.93 8.62
N ASP A 278 -0.22 -17.46 9.44
CA ASP A 278 -1.45 -18.13 9.81
C ASP A 278 -2.62 -17.84 8.84
N LEU A 279 -2.39 -17.01 7.81
CA LEU A 279 -3.42 -16.68 6.83
C LEU A 279 -3.79 -17.90 5.97
N ILE A 280 -5.07 -17.98 5.63
CA ILE A 280 -5.64 -18.99 4.74
C ILE A 280 -5.60 -18.47 3.29
N ASP A 281 -5.21 -19.33 2.35
CA ASP A 281 -5.31 -19.04 0.92
C ASP A 281 -6.73 -19.36 0.42
N PHE A 282 -7.63 -18.41 0.69
CA PHE A 282 -9.03 -18.52 0.28
C PHE A 282 -9.20 -18.51 -1.24
N GLU A 283 -8.30 -17.86 -1.98
CA GLU A 283 -8.37 -17.82 -3.43
C GLU A 283 -8.10 -19.20 -4.05
N SER A 284 -7.12 -19.96 -3.54
CA SER A 284 -6.90 -21.35 -3.97
C SER A 284 -8.09 -22.26 -3.65
N ILE A 285 -8.71 -22.08 -2.47
CA ILE A 285 -9.94 -22.80 -2.09
C ILE A 285 -11.07 -22.46 -3.05
N ARG A 286 -11.29 -21.17 -3.32
CA ARG A 286 -12.33 -20.67 -4.22
C ARG A 286 -12.19 -21.23 -5.63
N ARG A 287 -10.96 -21.22 -6.18
CA ARG A 287 -10.67 -21.79 -7.51
C ARG A 287 -10.96 -23.29 -7.57
N SER A 288 -10.60 -24.02 -6.53
CA SER A 288 -10.85 -25.47 -6.46
C SER A 288 -12.35 -25.77 -6.45
N ASN A 289 -13.11 -25.02 -5.64
CA ASN A 289 -14.57 -25.14 -5.58
C ASN A 289 -15.23 -24.77 -6.92
N LEU A 290 -14.78 -23.70 -7.59
CA LEU A 290 -15.33 -23.28 -8.88
C LEU A 290 -15.06 -24.28 -10.00
N ARG A 291 -13.89 -24.93 -10.02
CA ARG A 291 -13.58 -25.98 -10.99
C ARG A 291 -14.47 -27.21 -10.81
N ALA A 292 -14.85 -27.52 -9.58
CA ALA A 292 -15.75 -28.62 -9.26
C ALA A 292 -17.24 -28.26 -9.47
N ALA A 293 -17.57 -26.97 -9.61
CA ALA A 293 -18.95 -26.51 -9.71
C ALA A 293 -19.54 -26.69 -11.13
N ASP A 294 -20.86 -26.86 -11.19
CA ASP A 294 -21.60 -26.91 -12.45
C ASP A 294 -21.52 -25.58 -13.23
N THR A 295 -21.92 -25.61 -14.50
CA THR A 295 -21.85 -24.45 -15.39
C THR A 295 -22.70 -23.26 -14.92
N SER A 296 -23.85 -23.49 -14.27
CA SER A 296 -24.72 -22.42 -13.77
C SER A 296 -24.09 -21.71 -12.57
N THR A 297 -23.49 -22.48 -11.66
CA THR A 297 -22.77 -21.95 -10.50
C THR A 297 -21.52 -21.16 -10.94
N ARG A 298 -20.77 -21.67 -11.93
CA ARG A 298 -19.64 -20.94 -12.52
C ARG A 298 -20.06 -19.64 -13.20
N ALA A 299 -21.20 -19.62 -13.90
CA ALA A 299 -21.73 -18.41 -14.52
C ALA A 299 -22.17 -17.36 -13.48
N LEU A 300 -22.77 -17.80 -12.37
CA LEU A 300 -23.24 -16.91 -11.29
C LEU A 300 -22.07 -16.26 -10.52
N VAL A 301 -21.09 -17.07 -10.10
CA VAL A 301 -19.93 -16.57 -9.35
C VAL A 301 -18.95 -15.83 -10.27
N GLY A 302 -18.99 -16.13 -11.57
CA GLY A 302 -18.06 -15.66 -12.58
C GLY A 302 -16.66 -16.25 -12.38
N ASP A 303 -15.76 -15.93 -13.33
CA ASP A 303 -14.35 -16.30 -13.27
C ASP A 303 -13.66 -15.68 -12.02
N GLY A 304 -14.28 -14.63 -11.48
CA GLY A 304 -14.45 -14.30 -10.05
C GLY A 304 -13.20 -14.02 -9.20
N GLY A 305 -12.00 -14.18 -9.73
CA GLY A 305 -10.77 -13.98 -8.97
C GLY A 305 -10.26 -12.56 -9.12
N PHE A 306 -9.53 -12.11 -8.10
CA PHE A 306 -8.76 -10.87 -8.16
C PHE A 306 -7.83 -10.78 -9.40
N ARG A 307 -7.46 -11.91 -10.02
CA ARG A 307 -6.68 -12.00 -11.26
C ARG A 307 -7.47 -11.71 -12.55
N ALA A 308 -8.72 -12.17 -12.68
CA ALA A 308 -9.51 -11.94 -13.90
C ALA A 308 -9.93 -10.46 -14.05
N ALA A 309 -10.10 -9.75 -12.93
CA ALA A 309 -10.31 -8.31 -12.93
C ALA A 309 -9.13 -7.53 -13.53
N GLY A 310 -7.90 -8.04 -13.40
CA GLY A 310 -6.70 -7.43 -13.98
C GLY A 310 -6.73 -7.37 -15.49
N ILE A 311 -7.06 -8.49 -16.16
CA ILE A 311 -7.13 -8.58 -17.63
C ILE A 311 -8.25 -7.69 -18.21
N ARG A 312 -9.40 -7.59 -17.54
CA ARG A 312 -10.51 -6.75 -17.99
C ARG A 312 -10.29 -5.25 -17.72
N GLN A 313 -9.52 -4.89 -16.69
CA GLN A 313 -9.19 -3.50 -16.38
C GLN A 313 -8.06 -2.95 -17.27
N SER A 314 -7.05 -3.77 -17.62
CA SER A 314 -6.00 -3.39 -18.58
C SER A 314 -6.50 -3.28 -20.02
N ALA A 315 -7.65 -3.88 -20.35
CA ALA A 315 -8.30 -3.76 -21.65
C ALA A 315 -9.15 -2.48 -21.82
N ARG A 316 -9.33 -1.65 -20.79
CA ARG A 316 -10.01 -0.35 -20.95
C ARG A 316 -9.05 0.60 -21.67
N ARG A 317 -9.26 0.78 -22.98
CA ARG A 317 -8.63 1.88 -23.73
C ARG A 317 -8.87 3.18 -22.98
N VAL A 318 -7.79 3.83 -22.57
CA VAL A 318 -7.82 5.25 -22.21
C VAL A 318 -8.24 5.98 -23.49
N PRO A 319 -9.32 6.77 -23.48
CA PRO A 319 -9.63 7.61 -24.63
C PRO A 319 -8.39 8.47 -24.90
N SER A 320 -7.79 8.32 -26.07
CA SER A 320 -6.72 9.22 -26.48
C SER A 320 -7.36 10.60 -26.64
N ASP A 321 -6.82 11.61 -25.94
CA ASP A 321 -7.12 13.03 -26.17
C ASP A 321 -6.54 13.50 -27.53
N SER A 322 -6.43 12.61 -28.51
CA SER A 322 -6.27 12.98 -29.91
C SER A 322 -7.65 13.41 -30.40
N GLY A 323 -7.91 14.71 -30.31
CA GLY A 323 -8.93 15.37 -31.11
C GLY A 323 -8.63 15.12 -32.58
N GLU A 324 -9.11 14.00 -33.11
CA GLU A 324 -9.28 13.83 -34.54
C GLU A 324 -10.70 14.32 -34.86
N GLU A 325 -10.72 15.44 -35.57
CA GLU A 325 -11.90 16.00 -36.20
C GLU A 325 -12.63 14.89 -36.97
N ALA A 326 -13.92 14.77 -36.69
CA ALA A 326 -14.82 13.94 -37.46
C ALA A 326 -14.95 14.52 -38.88
N THR A 327 -14.09 14.07 -39.78
CA THR A 327 -14.28 14.18 -41.22
C THR A 327 -13.99 12.84 -41.84
N THR A 328 -15.04 12.11 -42.23
CA THR A 328 -15.28 11.73 -43.62
C THR A 328 -16.53 10.84 -43.71
N THR A 329 -17.52 11.35 -44.43
CA THR A 329 -18.73 10.67 -44.90
C THR A 329 -18.34 9.56 -45.89
N PRO A 330 -18.89 8.33 -45.80
CA PRO A 330 -18.84 7.38 -46.89
C PRO A 330 -20.03 7.61 -47.84
N SER A 331 -19.69 7.85 -49.09
CA SER A 331 -20.57 7.69 -50.26
C SER A 331 -21.02 6.24 -50.40
N SER A 332 -22.30 6.00 -50.69
CA SER A 332 -22.68 4.88 -51.56
C SER A 332 -23.90 5.23 -52.38
N GLU A 333 -23.69 5.16 -53.69
CA GLU A 333 -24.64 5.26 -54.78
C GLU A 333 -25.82 4.28 -54.61
N ARG A 334 -27.02 4.77 -54.93
CA ARG A 334 -28.17 3.95 -55.35
C ARG A 334 -28.83 4.65 -56.54
N GLY A 335 -28.64 4.11 -57.75
CA GLY A 335 -29.70 4.15 -58.78
C GLY A 335 -30.80 3.16 -58.35
N ASP A 336 -32.08 3.30 -58.66
CA ASP A 336 -32.66 3.73 -59.93
C ASP A 336 -34.17 4.05 -59.76
N SER A 337 -34.70 4.78 -60.75
CA SER A 337 -36.09 4.89 -61.25
C SER A 337 -37.23 5.48 -60.39
N LEU A 338 -37.53 6.75 -60.69
CA LEU A 338 -38.80 7.31 -61.21
C LEU A 338 -40.13 6.58 -60.92
N VAL A 339 -41.11 7.28 -60.32
CA VAL A 339 -42.42 7.65 -60.92
C VAL A 339 -43.00 8.89 -60.19
N GLU A 340 -43.66 9.73 -60.97
CA GLU A 340 -44.24 11.06 -60.77
C GLU A 340 -45.34 11.27 -59.70
N ALA A 341 -45.41 12.55 -59.33
CA ALA A 341 -46.60 13.43 -59.25
C ALA A 341 -47.40 13.63 -57.94
N ALA A 342 -47.75 14.91 -57.83
CA ALA A 342 -48.90 15.54 -57.17
C ALA A 342 -48.68 16.08 -55.75
N ASP A 343 -48.44 17.40 -55.72
CA ASP A 343 -49.28 18.41 -55.05
C ASP A 343 -50.12 17.94 -53.85
N SER A 344 -49.92 18.58 -52.70
CA SER A 344 -50.82 19.63 -52.19
C SER A 344 -50.63 19.86 -50.69
N GLU A 345 -50.55 21.14 -50.35
CA GLU A 345 -51.16 21.82 -49.20
C GLU A 345 -51.05 21.20 -47.78
N LEU A 346 -50.39 21.89 -46.85
CA LEU A 346 -50.92 23.00 -46.01
C LEU A 346 -51.53 22.47 -44.69
N VAL A 347 -51.34 23.26 -43.63
CA VAL A 347 -52.06 23.25 -42.33
C VAL A 347 -51.40 22.46 -41.17
N MET A 348 -50.57 23.17 -40.39
CA MET A 348 -50.66 23.20 -38.92
C MET A 348 -51.97 23.94 -38.53
N PRO A 349 -52.69 23.66 -37.42
CA PRO A 349 -52.18 23.67 -36.03
C PRO A 349 -52.83 22.55 -35.16
N LEU A 350 -52.44 22.26 -33.91
CA LEU A 350 -52.24 23.04 -32.69
C LEU A 350 -51.30 22.29 -31.74
#